data_AF-L0J8I0-F1
#
_entry.id   AF-L0J8I0-F1
#
_cell.length_a   1.000
_cell.length_b   1.000
_cell.length_c   1.000
_cell.angle_alpha   90.00
_cell.angle_beta   90.00
_cell.angle_gamma   90.00
#
_symmetry.space_group_name_H-M   'P 1'
#
loop_
_entity.id
_entity.type
_entity.pdbx_description
1 polymer ?
#
loop_
_entity_poly.entity_id
_entity_poly.type
_entity_poly.pdbx_seq_one_letter_code
_entity_poly.pdbx_strand_id
1 'polypeptide(L)'
;MSRHSYPGSGRTWRNAESLGAANEHRRRDAASRQSARARAALEVLTSVNLSRSPVWRRRWLEVLQRRAADDQSSLADLAAKMSPPMTKSAFSCQLDRACLFAEELAAAANRAPNGSSSTTPIAVHPSAHDSLEAAAAPVGASGAAALPVGGHR
;
A
#
# COMPACT_ATOMS: atom_id res chain seq x y z
N MET A 1 -46.24 47.59 12.26
CA MET A 1 -45.88 46.31 11.60
C MET A 1 -44.67 46.55 10.70
N SER A 2 -43.46 46.48 11.25
CA SER A 2 -42.22 46.74 10.50
C SER A 2 -41.62 45.44 9.99
N ARG A 3 -41.59 45.27 8.66
CA ARG A 3 -40.87 44.17 8.01
C ARG A 3 -39.38 44.48 8.06
N HIS A 4 -38.65 43.75 8.91
CA HIS A 4 -37.19 43.74 8.89
C HIS A 4 -36.71 43.03 7.61
N SER A 5 -36.23 43.80 6.63
CA SER A 5 -35.49 43.28 5.48
C SER A 5 -34.08 42.90 5.93
N TYR A 6 -33.71 41.62 5.83
CA TYR A 6 -32.32 41.17 6.02
C TYR A 6 -31.47 41.48 4.79
N PRO A 7 -30.44 42.35 4.87
CA PRO A 7 -29.52 42.60 3.78
C PRO A 7 -28.36 41.60 3.87
N GLY A 8 -28.58 40.35 3.44
CA GLY A 8 -27.54 39.33 3.57
C GLY A 8 -27.56 38.16 2.57
N SER A 9 -28.56 38.07 1.70
CA SER A 9 -28.83 36.82 0.95
C SER A 9 -28.21 36.75 -0.47
N GLY A 10 -27.54 37.82 -0.94
CA GLY A 10 -27.02 37.87 -2.32
C GLY A 10 -25.56 37.44 -2.51
N ARG A 11 -24.78 37.33 -1.43
CA ARG A 11 -23.32 37.13 -1.50
C ARG A 11 -22.88 35.66 -1.35
N THR A 12 -23.78 34.76 -0.98
CA THR A 12 -23.45 33.36 -0.65
C THR A 12 -23.44 32.44 -1.88
N TRP A 13 -24.29 32.71 -2.89
CA TRP A 13 -24.41 31.84 -4.07
C TRP A 13 -23.20 31.91 -5.02
N ARG A 14 -22.72 33.13 -5.34
CA ARG A 14 -21.51 33.30 -6.16
C ARG A 14 -20.26 32.70 -5.50
N ASN A 15 -20.18 32.75 -4.17
CA ASN A 15 -19.10 32.12 -3.41
C ASN A 15 -19.21 30.59 -3.45
N ALA A 16 -20.42 30.02 -3.36
CA ALA A 16 -20.62 28.58 -3.43
C ALA A 16 -20.23 27.99 -4.81
N GLU A 17 -20.58 28.68 -5.90
CA GLU A 17 -20.19 28.30 -7.26
C GLU A 17 -18.66 28.37 -7.45
N SER A 18 -18.04 29.46 -6.98
CA SER A 18 -16.58 29.62 -7.01
C SER A 18 -15.85 28.55 -6.19
N LEU A 19 -16.37 28.17 -5.02
CA LEU A 19 -15.82 27.10 -4.19
C LEU A 19 -16.00 25.72 -4.83
N GLY A 20 -17.15 25.47 -5.47
CA GLY A 20 -17.41 24.24 -6.22
C GLY A 20 -16.41 24.06 -7.36
N ALA A 21 -16.21 25.11 -8.17
CA ALA A 21 -15.23 25.11 -9.25
C ALA A 21 -13.79 24.92 -8.75
N ALA A 22 -13.41 25.58 -7.66
CA ALA A 22 -12.07 25.44 -7.06
C ALA A 22 -11.81 24.04 -6.46
N ASN A 23 -12.84 23.40 -5.89
CA ASN A 23 -12.74 22.04 -5.38
C ASN A 23 -12.61 21.01 -6.51
N GLU A 24 -13.37 21.21 -7.58
CA GLU A 24 -13.32 20.36 -8.76
C GLU A 24 -11.97 20.45 -9.47
N HIS A 25 -11.42 21.65 -9.61
CA HIS A 25 -10.06 21.83 -10.14
C HIS A 25 -9.01 21.10 -9.28
N ARG A 26 -9.04 21.29 -7.96
CA ARG A 26 -8.14 20.58 -7.03
C ARG A 26 -8.27 19.07 -7.11
N ARG A 27 -9.49 18.55 -7.30
CA ARG A 27 -9.74 17.11 -7.50
C ARG A 27 -9.10 16.60 -8.78
N ARG A 28 -9.26 17.30 -9.90
CA ARG A 28 -8.65 16.92 -11.18
C ARG A 28 -7.14 16.95 -11.11
N ASP A 29 -6.57 18.00 -10.52
CA ASP A 29 -5.11 18.09 -10.41
C ASP A 29 -4.54 16.97 -9.51
N ALA A 30 -5.19 16.67 -8.40
CA ALA A 30 -4.81 15.56 -7.54
C ALA A 30 -4.91 14.22 -8.27
N ALA A 31 -5.98 14.03 -9.04
CA ALA A 31 -6.20 12.85 -9.86
C ALA A 31 -5.09 12.68 -10.92
N SER A 32 -4.76 13.74 -11.65
CA SER A 32 -3.69 13.75 -12.66
C SER A 32 -2.33 13.44 -12.05
N ARG A 33 -1.99 14.07 -10.92
CA ARG A 33 -0.73 13.77 -10.19
C ARG A 33 -0.66 12.31 -9.74
N GLN A 34 -1.77 11.77 -9.21
CA GLN A 34 -1.81 10.37 -8.78
C GLN A 34 -1.66 9.40 -9.96
N SER A 35 -2.23 9.73 -11.12
CA SER A 35 -2.07 8.91 -12.34
C SER A 35 -0.63 8.98 -12.88
N ALA A 36 -0.01 10.16 -12.90
CA ALA A 36 1.40 10.31 -13.27
C ALA A 36 2.32 9.51 -12.32
N ARG A 37 2.07 9.58 -11.01
CA ARG A 37 2.78 8.76 -10.00
C ARG A 37 2.60 7.27 -10.26
N ALA A 38 1.39 6.84 -10.60
CA ALA A 38 1.12 5.43 -10.92
C ALA A 38 1.87 4.96 -12.17
N ARG A 39 1.98 5.79 -13.21
CA ARG A 39 2.76 5.49 -14.42
C ARG A 39 4.25 5.32 -14.10
N ALA A 40 4.84 6.27 -13.36
CA ALA A 40 6.24 6.16 -12.93
C ALA A 40 6.48 4.89 -12.10
N ALA A 41 5.57 4.57 -11.19
CA ALA A 41 5.66 3.35 -10.38
C ALA A 41 5.56 2.06 -11.22
N LEU A 42 4.75 2.04 -12.28
CA LEU A 42 4.68 0.91 -13.22
C LEU A 42 6.00 0.68 -13.94
N GLU A 43 6.64 1.74 -14.43
CA GLU A 43 7.92 1.65 -15.13
C GLU A 43 9.01 1.05 -14.24
N VAL A 44 9.08 1.49 -12.98
CA VAL A 44 10.03 0.93 -12.00
C VAL A 44 9.69 -0.52 -11.68
N LEU A 45 8.42 -0.82 -11.36
CA LEU A 45 8.05 -2.18 -10.98
C LEU A 45 8.18 -3.18 -12.12
N THR A 46 7.97 -2.78 -13.37
CA THR A 46 8.11 -3.66 -14.55
C THR A 46 9.56 -3.88 -14.95
N SER A 47 10.43 -2.89 -14.76
CA SER A 47 11.88 -3.01 -15.06
C SER A 47 12.63 -3.88 -14.05
N VAL A 48 12.20 -3.92 -12.79
CA VAL A 48 12.85 -4.74 -11.76
C VAL A 48 12.42 -6.20 -11.89
N ASN A 49 13.38 -7.07 -12.19
CA ASN A 49 13.18 -8.51 -12.14
C ASN A 49 13.31 -9.01 -10.70
N LEU A 50 12.18 -9.33 -10.05
CA LEU A 50 12.17 -9.98 -8.75
C LEU A 50 12.17 -11.50 -8.97
N SER A 51 13.21 -12.17 -8.50
CA SER A 51 13.50 -13.60 -8.72
C SER A 51 12.34 -14.54 -8.40
N ARG A 52 11.41 -14.11 -7.54
CA ARG A 52 10.13 -14.76 -7.29
C ARG A 52 9.06 -13.68 -7.32
N SER A 53 8.23 -13.63 -8.37
CA SER A 53 7.15 -12.63 -8.44
C SER A 53 6.09 -12.93 -7.37
N PRO A 54 6.00 -12.13 -6.30
CA PRO A 54 5.06 -12.41 -5.23
C PRO A 54 3.63 -12.07 -5.67
N VAL A 55 2.64 -12.69 -5.04
CA VAL A 55 1.20 -12.49 -5.37
C VAL A 55 0.80 -11.01 -5.26
N TRP A 56 1.34 -10.29 -4.27
CA TRP A 56 1.08 -8.86 -4.10
C TRP A 56 1.54 -8.01 -5.29
N ARG A 57 2.61 -8.40 -5.98
CA ARG A 57 3.13 -7.65 -7.14
C ARG A 57 2.15 -7.64 -8.29
N ARG A 58 1.53 -8.79 -8.60
CA ARG A 58 0.47 -8.86 -9.62
C ARG A 58 -0.68 -7.92 -9.29
N ARG A 59 -1.07 -7.88 -8.01
CA ARG A 59 -2.15 -7.02 -7.54
C ARG A 59 -1.80 -5.54 -7.65
N TRP A 60 -0.57 -5.16 -7.30
CA TRP A 60 -0.09 -3.79 -7.43
C TRP A 60 0.00 -3.33 -8.87
N LEU A 61 0.51 -4.19 -9.76
CA LEU A 61 0.55 -3.90 -11.20
C LEU A 61 -0.86 -3.64 -11.74
N GLU A 62 -1.86 -4.47 -11.38
CA GLU A 62 -3.24 -4.26 -11.82
C GLU A 62 -3.82 -2.93 -11.32
N VAL A 63 -3.62 -2.59 -10.03
CA VAL A 63 -4.09 -1.33 -9.44
C VAL A 63 -3.45 -0.13 -10.12
N LEU A 64 -2.13 -0.17 -10.30
CA LEU A 64 -1.38 0.89 -10.96
C LEU A 64 -1.77 1.06 -12.43
N GLN A 65 -1.93 -0.04 -13.17
CA GLN A 65 -2.37 -0.03 -14.57
C GLN A 65 -3.73 0.63 -14.73
N ARG A 66 -4.69 0.30 -13.86
CA ARG A 66 -6.03 0.92 -13.92
C ARG A 66 -5.98 2.41 -13.65
N ARG A 67 -5.19 2.86 -12.66
CA ARG A 67 -5.06 4.29 -12.36
C ARG A 67 -4.28 5.04 -13.44
N ALA A 68 -3.30 4.41 -14.07
CA ALA A 68 -2.53 4.97 -15.17
C ALA A 68 -3.37 5.11 -16.45
N ALA A 69 -4.27 4.15 -16.71
CA ALA A 69 -5.15 4.11 -17.87
C ALA A 69 -6.32 5.10 -17.77
N ASP A 70 -6.81 5.37 -16.57
CA ASP A 70 -7.99 6.22 -16.36
C ASP A 70 -7.79 7.14 -15.13
N ASP A 71 -7.45 8.39 -15.40
CA ASP A 71 -7.22 9.40 -14.38
C ASP A 71 -8.50 10.14 -13.95
N GLN A 72 -9.53 10.18 -14.79
CA GLN A 72 -10.80 10.86 -14.54
C GLN A 72 -11.81 10.00 -13.77
N SER A 73 -11.75 8.67 -13.91
CA SER A 73 -12.63 7.77 -13.17
C SER A 73 -12.43 7.89 -11.66
N SER A 74 -13.54 7.71 -10.93
CA SER A 74 -13.48 7.67 -9.48
C SER A 74 -12.73 6.41 -9.00
N LEU A 75 -12.05 6.52 -7.87
CA LEU A 75 -11.38 5.37 -7.26
C LEU A 75 -12.34 4.23 -6.92
N ALA A 76 -13.62 4.54 -6.67
CA ALA A 76 -14.64 3.53 -6.39
C ALA A 76 -14.97 2.72 -7.66
N ASP A 77 -15.09 3.38 -8.81
CA ASP A 77 -15.36 2.71 -10.09
C ASP A 77 -14.17 1.84 -10.52
N LEU A 78 -12.94 2.33 -10.32
CA LEU A 78 -11.74 1.56 -10.58
C LEU A 78 -11.64 0.32 -9.68
N ALA A 79 -11.97 0.49 -8.39
CA ALA A 79 -11.97 -0.59 -7.40
C ALA A 79 -13.02 -1.67 -7.72
N ALA A 80 -14.21 -1.27 -8.18
CA ALA A 80 -15.28 -2.17 -8.58
C ALA A 80 -14.92 -3.01 -9.82
N LYS A 81 -14.10 -2.46 -10.73
CA LYS A 81 -13.65 -3.15 -11.95
C LYS A 81 -12.51 -4.16 -11.71
N MET A 82 -11.89 -4.18 -10.53
CA MET A 82 -10.84 -5.14 -10.15
C MET A 82 -11.36 -6.58 -10.11
N SER A 83 -10.47 -7.57 -10.26
CA SER A 83 -10.82 -8.99 -10.05
C SER A 83 -9.91 -9.65 -9.00
N PRO A 84 -10.41 -10.02 -7.80
CA PRO A 84 -11.77 -9.77 -7.29
C PRO A 84 -12.05 -8.27 -7.09
N PRO A 85 -13.32 -7.82 -7.10
CA PRO A 85 -13.69 -6.45 -6.77
C PRO A 85 -13.19 -6.06 -5.37
N MET A 86 -12.86 -4.80 -5.17
CA MET A 86 -12.43 -4.29 -3.86
C MET A 86 -13.11 -2.97 -3.51
N THR A 87 -12.98 -2.55 -2.25
CA THR A 87 -13.47 -1.25 -1.81
C THR A 87 -12.57 -0.11 -2.29
N LYS A 88 -13.11 1.11 -2.36
CA LYS A 88 -12.34 2.34 -2.65
C LYS A 88 -11.12 2.49 -1.74
N SER A 89 -11.27 2.23 -0.44
CA SER A 89 -10.19 2.37 0.56
C SER A 89 -9.11 1.30 0.41
N ALA A 90 -9.49 0.07 0.09
CA ALA A 90 -8.53 -0.99 -0.21
C ALA A 90 -7.73 -0.62 -1.48
N PHE A 91 -8.41 -0.11 -2.51
CA PHE A 91 -7.76 0.32 -3.75
C PHE A 91 -6.77 1.46 -3.50
N SER A 92 -7.17 2.51 -2.79
CA SER A 92 -6.28 3.63 -2.48
C SER A 92 -5.07 3.17 -1.65
N CYS A 93 -5.29 2.33 -0.64
CA CYS A 93 -4.20 1.80 0.18
C CYS A 93 -3.19 0.98 -0.64
N GLN A 94 -3.66 0.11 -1.54
CA GLN A 94 -2.80 -0.68 -2.42
C GLN A 94 -2.04 0.21 -3.42
N LEU A 95 -2.71 1.23 -3.96
CA LEU A 95 -2.12 2.20 -4.88
C LEU A 95 -0.99 2.97 -4.20
N ASP A 96 -1.21 3.46 -2.98
CA ASP A 96 -0.22 4.21 -2.22
C ASP A 96 0.99 3.34 -1.86
N ARG A 97 0.76 2.12 -1.36
CA ARG A 97 1.84 1.16 -1.05
C ARG A 97 2.67 0.82 -2.28
N ALA A 98 2.02 0.59 -3.42
CA ALA A 98 2.72 0.28 -4.66
C ALA A 98 3.59 1.45 -5.13
N CYS A 99 3.08 2.68 -5.04
CA CYS A 99 3.85 3.87 -5.39
C CYS A 99 5.04 4.08 -4.45
N LEU A 100 4.83 3.98 -3.14
CA LEU A 100 5.91 4.14 -2.14
C LEU A 100 7.03 3.12 -2.35
N PHE A 101 6.67 1.85 -2.55
CA PHE A 101 7.66 0.81 -2.79
C PHE A 101 8.44 1.03 -4.10
N ALA A 102 7.78 1.50 -5.17
CA ALA A 102 8.46 1.84 -6.41
C ALA A 102 9.42 3.04 -6.23
N GLU A 103 9.03 4.04 -5.45
CA GLU A 103 9.88 5.19 -5.12
C GLU A 103 11.12 4.75 -4.32
N GLU A 104 10.95 3.86 -3.34
CA GLU A 104 12.06 3.27 -2.57
C GLU A 104 13.02 2.49 -3.48
N LEU A 105 12.49 1.69 -4.41
CA LEU A 105 13.30 0.96 -5.39
C LEU A 105 14.07 1.91 -6.33
N ALA A 106 13.41 2.95 -6.85
CA ALA A 106 14.06 3.94 -7.70
C ALA A 106 15.15 4.70 -6.93
N ALA A 107 14.89 5.07 -5.67
CA ALA A 107 15.87 5.71 -4.81
C ALA A 107 17.07 4.79 -4.51
N ALA A 108 16.84 3.49 -4.28
CA ALA A 108 17.90 2.51 -4.08
C ALA A 108 18.78 2.34 -5.34
N ALA A 109 18.17 2.30 -6.53
CA ALA A 109 18.90 2.25 -7.79
C ALA A 109 19.77 3.50 -8.01
N ASN A 110 19.25 4.68 -7.67
CA ASN A 110 19.99 5.94 -7.78
C ASN A 110 21.09 6.13 -6.71
N ARG A 111 21.03 5.41 -5.58
CA ARG A 111 22.11 5.35 -4.58
C ARG A 111 23.25 4.43 -5.00
N ALA A 112 23.07 3.61 -6.03
CA ALA A 112 24.06 2.65 -6.50
C ALA A 112 24.94 3.13 -7.69
N PRO A 113 25.51 4.35 -7.72
CA PRO A 113 26.66 4.64 -8.56
C PRO A 113 27.93 4.85 -7.71
N ASN A 114 28.94 4.01 -7.99
CA ASN A 114 30.34 4.01 -7.52
C ASN A 114 30.67 3.47 -6.12
N GLY A 115 31.44 2.37 -6.10
CA GLY A 115 32.41 2.09 -5.04
C GLY A 115 32.46 0.65 -4.55
N SER A 116 33.20 -0.21 -5.26
CA SER A 116 33.84 -1.37 -4.64
C SER A 116 34.60 -0.94 -3.38
N SER A 117 34.26 -1.49 -2.21
CA SER A 117 35.24 -1.95 -1.21
C SER A 117 34.53 -2.61 -0.02
N SER A 118 35.13 -3.71 0.41
CA SER A 118 34.83 -4.52 1.60
C SER A 118 33.66 -5.48 1.51
N THR A 119 33.88 -6.51 0.69
CA THR A 119 33.76 -7.90 1.16
C THR A 119 34.40 -8.04 2.55
N THR A 120 33.58 -8.05 3.60
CA THR A 120 33.88 -8.80 4.82
C THR A 120 32.89 -9.96 4.89
N PRO A 121 33.33 -11.22 4.69
CA PRO A 121 32.48 -12.33 5.06
C PRO A 121 32.35 -12.29 6.58
N ILE A 122 31.12 -12.10 7.07
CA ILE A 122 30.81 -12.29 8.49
C ILE A 122 30.99 -13.80 8.75
N ALA A 123 32.21 -14.18 9.10
CA ALA A 123 32.48 -15.43 9.78
C ALA A 123 31.89 -15.31 11.19
N VAL A 124 30.63 -15.73 11.36
CA VAL A 124 30.12 -16.06 12.69
C VAL A 124 30.75 -17.40 13.04
N HIS A 125 31.90 -17.33 13.71
CA HIS A 125 32.48 -18.49 14.37
C HIS A 125 31.50 -19.03 15.43
N PRO A 126 31.28 -20.36 15.48
CA PRO A 126 30.61 -20.98 16.62
C PRO A 126 31.58 -20.99 17.81
N SER A 127 31.40 -20.08 18.76
CA SER A 127 32.07 -20.18 20.07
C SER A 127 31.27 -21.12 20.97
N ALA A 128 31.77 -22.35 21.07
CA ALA A 128 31.47 -23.28 22.15
C ALA A 128 32.33 -22.94 23.38
N HIS A 129 31.69 -22.79 24.54
CA HIS A 129 32.21 -23.02 25.90
C HIS A 129 30.94 -23.19 26.75
N ASP A 130 30.48 -24.39 27.12
CA ASP A 130 31.05 -25.43 27.99
C ASP A 130 31.28 -24.97 29.44
N SER A 131 30.38 -25.44 30.33
CA SER A 131 30.51 -25.73 31.78
C SER A 131 29.07 -25.85 32.35
N LEU A 132 28.54 -27.07 32.55
CA LEU A 132 28.47 -27.85 33.81
C LEU A 132 27.72 -27.08 34.92
N GLU A 133 26.71 -27.55 35.65
CA GLU A 133 26.21 -28.84 36.17
C GLU A 133 24.91 -28.40 36.91
N ALA A 134 23.77 -29.09 37.04
CA ALA A 134 23.55 -30.37 37.69
C ALA A 134 22.01 -30.61 37.78
N ALA A 135 21.68 -31.91 37.82
CA ALA A 135 20.58 -32.52 38.58
C ALA A 135 19.14 -32.61 37.99
N ALA A 136 18.73 -33.89 37.94
CA ALA A 136 17.38 -34.45 38.08
C ALA A 136 16.51 -34.63 36.81
N ALA A 137 16.60 -35.83 36.24
CA ALA A 137 15.52 -36.50 35.51
C ALA A 137 14.51 -37.13 36.52
N PRO A 138 13.45 -37.87 36.10
CA PRO A 138 12.75 -37.96 34.81
C PRO A 138 11.20 -37.88 34.98
N VAL A 139 10.46 -38.25 33.92
CA VAL A 139 9.07 -38.81 33.89
C VAL A 139 8.02 -37.86 33.32
N GLY A 140 7.34 -38.32 32.26
CA GLY A 140 6.01 -37.83 31.92
C GLY A 140 5.72 -37.80 30.43
N ALA A 141 5.27 -38.94 29.89
CA ALA A 141 4.75 -39.08 28.55
C ALA A 141 3.43 -38.30 28.33
N SER A 142 3.11 -38.16 27.03
CA SER A 142 1.77 -38.01 26.45
C SER A 142 1.15 -36.62 26.34
N GLY A 143 0.70 -36.30 25.11
CA GLY A 143 -0.31 -35.27 24.90
C GLY A 143 -0.36 -34.65 23.50
N ALA A 144 -0.22 -35.44 22.43
CA ALA A 144 -0.57 -34.97 21.10
C ALA A 144 -2.08 -35.07 20.85
N ALA A 145 -2.60 -34.04 20.18
CA ALA A 145 -3.72 -34.07 19.23
C ALA A 145 -5.19 -34.07 19.75
N ALA A 146 -5.84 -32.95 19.42
CA ALA A 146 -7.04 -32.87 18.59
C ALA A 146 -8.41 -33.34 19.12
N LEU A 147 -9.28 -32.33 19.32
CA LEU A 147 -10.73 -32.26 19.12
C LEU A 147 -11.23 -33.00 17.84
N PRO A 148 -12.52 -33.43 17.72
CA PRO A 148 -13.69 -32.53 17.87
C PRO A 148 -15.04 -33.10 18.37
N VAL A 149 -15.87 -32.15 18.86
CA VAL A 149 -17.31 -31.89 18.57
C VAL A 149 -18.03 -33.04 17.86
N GLY A 150 -19.08 -33.67 18.39
CA GLY A 150 -20.28 -33.09 18.99
C GLY A 150 -21.48 -33.47 18.10
N GLY A 151 -22.35 -34.36 18.57
CA GLY A 151 -23.52 -34.80 17.81
C GLY A 151 -24.36 -35.82 18.58
N HIS A 152 -25.29 -35.34 19.40
CA HIS A 152 -26.40 -36.15 19.89
C HIS A 152 -27.73 -35.43 19.67
N ARG A 153 -28.69 -36.28 19.29
CA ARG A 153 -30.10 -36.03 19.01
C ARG A 153 -30.86 -35.66 20.27
#